data_AF-A0A5M6CN80-F1
#
_entry.id   AF-A0A5M6CN80-F1
#
_cell.length_a   1.000
_cell.length_b   1.000
_cell.length_c   1.000
_cell.angle_alpha   90.00
_cell.angle_beta   90.00
_cell.angle_gamma   90.00
#
_symmetry.space_group_name_H-M   'P 1'
#
loop_
_entity.id
_entity.type
_entity.pdbx_description
1 polymer ?
#
loop_
_entity_poly.entity_id
_entity_poly.type
_entity_poly.pdbx_seq_one_letter_code
_entity_poly.pdbx_strand_id
1 'polypeptide(L)'
;MRKATIILSLMAGTFIMVKCTPKASKTIAETPKATTTDVAAPPETATPSSATVAGTTYTAEQIESGKTVYNNNCAKCHKLFATTAFTITQWTPILKGMIPKAKLSETDAMLVKAYVFSNAKQG
;
A
#
# COMPACT_ATOMS: atom_id res chain seq x y z
N MET A 1 -63.67 -5.66 -26.01
CA MET A 1 -64.06 -5.40 -24.61
C MET A 1 -62.80 -5.56 -23.76
N ARG A 2 -62.24 -4.65 -22.95
CA ARG A 2 -62.43 -3.25 -22.50
C ARG A 2 -60.98 -2.69 -22.36
N LYS A 3 -60.57 -1.64 -23.08
CA LYS A 3 -60.48 -0.22 -22.68
C LYS A 3 -59.95 0.05 -21.25
N ALA A 4 -58.78 0.75 -21.20
CA ALA A 4 -58.25 1.70 -20.20
C ALA A 4 -58.06 1.19 -18.74
N THR A 5 -57.06 1.61 -17.94
CA THR A 5 -56.69 2.99 -17.61
C THR A 5 -55.30 3.07 -16.95
N ILE A 6 -54.61 4.18 -17.19
CA ILE A 6 -53.35 4.68 -16.63
C ILE A 6 -53.49 4.97 -15.12
N ILE A 7 -52.51 4.59 -14.29
CA ILE A 7 -52.16 5.35 -13.07
C ILE A 7 -50.64 5.52 -12.98
N LEU A 8 -50.25 6.75 -13.26
CA LEU A 8 -49.01 7.43 -12.92
C LEU A 8 -48.77 7.36 -11.39
N SER A 9 -47.70 6.70 -10.94
CA SER A 9 -47.19 6.87 -9.57
C SER A 9 -45.71 7.25 -9.62
N LEU A 10 -45.50 8.56 -9.59
CA LEU A 10 -44.26 9.25 -9.31
C LEU A 10 -43.86 8.95 -7.86
N MET A 11 -42.94 8.01 -7.63
CA MET A 11 -42.24 7.90 -6.35
C MET A 11 -40.82 8.42 -6.53
N ALA A 12 -40.70 9.73 -6.28
CA ALA A 12 -39.43 10.43 -6.13
C ALA A 12 -38.67 9.87 -4.91
N GLY A 13 -37.80 8.90 -5.16
CA GLY A 13 -36.84 8.39 -4.18
C GLY A 13 -35.51 9.11 -4.33
N THR A 14 -35.36 10.25 -3.66
CA THR A 14 -34.12 11.01 -3.59
C THR A 14 -33.08 10.25 -2.76
N PHE A 15 -32.27 9.41 -3.39
CA PHE A 15 -31.06 8.88 -2.76
C PHE A 15 -29.96 9.94 -2.80
N ILE A 16 -29.79 10.60 -1.65
CA ILE A 16 -28.82 11.66 -1.42
C ILE A 16 -27.41 11.10 -1.61
N MET A 17 -26.69 11.70 -2.55
CA MET A 17 -25.26 11.51 -2.77
C MET A 17 -24.46 11.76 -1.49
N VAL A 18 -23.92 10.70 -0.89
CA VAL A 18 -22.85 10.78 0.11
C VAL A 18 -21.58 11.20 -0.63
N LYS A 19 -21.31 12.51 -0.67
CA LYS A 19 -20.00 13.06 -1.02
C LYS A 19 -19.14 13.11 0.23
N CYS A 20 -18.16 12.21 0.32
CA CYS A 20 -16.99 12.42 1.17
C CYS A 20 -16.21 13.62 0.62
N THR A 21 -16.29 14.77 1.27
CA THR A 21 -15.31 15.85 1.12
C THR A 21 -14.33 15.82 2.30
N PRO A 22 -13.02 15.98 2.04
CA PRO A 22 -12.00 15.98 3.09
C PRO A 22 -12.11 17.26 3.93
N LYS A 23 -12.08 17.08 5.26
CA LYS A 23 -12.08 18.18 6.22
C LYS A 23 -10.70 18.82 6.24
N ALA A 24 -10.51 19.85 5.41
CA ALA A 24 -9.46 20.83 5.59
C ALA A 24 -9.97 21.91 6.56
N SER A 25 -9.30 22.09 7.70
CA SER A 25 -9.49 23.22 8.59
C SER A 25 -8.13 23.87 8.80
N LYS A 26 -8.02 25.16 8.45
CA LYS A 26 -6.86 26.01 8.72
C LYS A 26 -7.24 27.11 9.72
N THR A 27 -6.45 27.16 10.79
CA THR A 27 -5.80 28.34 11.41
C THR A 27 -6.63 29.45 12.07
N ILE A 28 -6.42 29.60 13.39
CA ILE A 28 -6.11 30.84 14.15
C ILE A 28 -5.23 30.35 15.34
N ALA A 29 -3.92 30.56 15.52
CA ALA A 29 -3.07 31.76 15.61
C ALA A 29 -3.29 32.62 16.88
N GLU A 30 -2.57 32.34 17.97
CA GLU A 30 -1.73 33.33 18.67
C GLU A 30 -0.78 32.70 19.72
N THR A 31 0.37 33.34 19.88
CA THR A 31 1.63 32.90 20.49
C THR A 31 1.97 33.85 21.65
N PRO A 32 2.72 33.43 22.69
CA PRO A 32 4.13 33.84 22.80
C PRO A 32 5.02 32.63 23.18
N LYS A 33 6.10 32.34 22.43
CA LYS A 33 7.48 32.84 22.64
C LYS A 33 7.99 32.36 24.01
N ALA A 34 8.97 31.47 24.16
CA ALA A 34 10.37 31.46 23.71
C ALA A 34 11.02 30.28 24.51
N THR A 35 12.15 29.62 24.22
CA THR A 35 13.30 29.90 23.35
C THR A 35 14.26 28.71 23.50
N THR A 36 14.79 28.24 22.34
CA THR A 36 16.17 27.79 22.04
C THR A 36 16.75 26.60 22.84
N THR A 37 17.22 25.53 22.19
CA THR A 37 18.48 25.42 21.42
C THR A 37 18.37 24.16 20.52
N ASP A 38 18.29 24.22 19.18
CA ASP A 38 19.34 24.47 18.19
C ASP A 38 20.60 23.59 18.34
N VAL A 39 20.61 22.43 17.70
CA VAL A 39 21.82 21.93 17.03
C VAL A 39 21.42 21.46 15.63
N ALA A 40 21.70 22.32 14.66
CA ALA A 40 21.88 21.96 13.28
C ALA A 40 22.83 20.75 13.13
N ALA A 41 22.36 19.71 12.45
CA ALA A 41 23.21 18.76 11.74
C ALA A 41 22.99 18.97 10.22
N PRO A 42 24.03 18.88 9.39
CA PRO A 42 24.00 19.32 7.98
C PRO A 42 22.97 18.55 7.13
N PRO A 43 22.60 19.05 5.93
CA PRO A 43 21.86 18.25 4.97
C PRO A 43 22.78 17.11 4.52
N GLU A 44 22.71 15.97 5.19
CA GLU A 44 23.33 14.75 4.69
C GLU A 44 22.68 14.44 3.35
N THR A 45 23.54 14.40 2.34
CA THR A 45 23.24 14.07 0.95
C THR A 45 22.43 12.78 0.94
N ALA A 46 21.13 12.88 0.61
CA ALA A 46 20.21 11.76 0.54
C ALA A 46 20.73 10.77 -0.52
N THR A 47 21.53 9.81 -0.07
CA THR A 47 21.92 8.66 -0.87
C THR A 47 20.74 7.70 -0.76
N PRO A 48 19.97 7.44 -1.84
CA PRO A 48 18.83 6.54 -1.75
C PRO A 48 19.37 5.16 -1.38
N SER A 49 19.12 4.74 -0.12
CA SER A 49 19.47 3.43 0.38
C SER A 49 18.77 2.39 -0.49
N SER A 50 19.53 1.79 -1.40
CA SER A 50 19.02 0.83 -2.37
C SER A 50 19.66 -0.52 -2.10
N ALA A 51 18.86 -1.59 -2.13
CA ALA A 51 19.35 -2.96 -1.97
C ALA A 51 19.33 -3.66 -3.34
N THR A 52 20.48 -4.18 -3.76
CA THR A 52 20.56 -5.06 -4.93
C THR A 52 20.31 -6.50 -4.49
N VAL A 53 19.24 -7.09 -4.99
CA VAL A 53 18.85 -8.46 -4.68
C VAL A 53 18.42 -9.16 -5.96
N ALA A 54 18.98 -10.35 -6.22
CA ALA A 54 18.71 -11.12 -7.44
C ALA A 54 18.97 -10.33 -8.75
N GLY A 55 20.02 -9.50 -8.76
CA GLY A 55 20.38 -8.66 -9.92
C GLY A 55 19.45 -7.47 -10.17
N THR A 56 18.47 -7.25 -9.30
CA THR A 56 17.57 -6.10 -9.34
C THR A 56 17.83 -5.19 -8.15
N THR A 57 17.97 -3.89 -8.39
CA THR A 57 18.12 -2.89 -7.34
C THR A 57 16.74 -2.34 -6.95
N TYR A 58 16.41 -2.43 -5.67
CA TYR A 58 15.18 -1.87 -5.09
C TYR A 58 15.53 -0.71 -4.17
N THR A 59 14.73 0.36 -4.21
CA THR A 59 14.87 1.47 -3.25
C THR A 59 14.31 1.08 -1.88
N ALA A 60 14.74 1.77 -0.82
CA ALA A 60 14.19 1.58 0.52
C ALA A 60 12.66 1.77 0.54
N GLU A 61 12.14 2.75 -0.20
CA GLU A 61 10.70 3.01 -0.28
C GLU A 61 9.94 1.84 -0.92
N GLN A 62 10.53 1.19 -1.94
CA GLN A 62 9.93 0.02 -2.57
C GLN A 62 9.89 -1.18 -1.62
N ILE A 63 10.94 -1.37 -0.82
CA ILE A 63 11.01 -2.44 0.18
C ILE A 63 9.96 -2.22 1.27
N GLU A 64 9.83 -1.00 1.80
CA GLU A 64 8.84 -0.69 2.84
C GLU A 64 7.40 -0.77 2.30
N SER A 65 7.17 -0.29 1.07
CA SER A 65 5.87 -0.45 0.40
C SER A 65 5.54 -1.93 0.19
N GLY A 66 6.54 -2.73 -0.21
CA GLY A 66 6.43 -4.18 -0.36
C GLY A 66 6.03 -4.90 0.93
N LYS A 67 6.56 -4.46 2.09
CA LYS A 67 6.16 -4.99 3.40
C LYS A 67 4.68 -4.79 3.65
N THR A 68 4.17 -3.60 3.34
CA THR A 68 2.74 -3.28 3.49
C THR A 68 1.89 -4.18 2.60
N VAL A 69 2.25 -4.32 1.32
CA VAL A 69 1.53 -5.21 0.38
C VAL A 69 1.59 -6.66 0.85
N TYR A 70 2.75 -7.13 1.33
CA TYR A 70 2.95 -8.50 1.82
C TYR A 70 2.03 -8.81 3.01
N ASN A 71 2.05 -7.97 4.04
CA ASN A 71 1.26 -8.16 5.25
C ASN A 71 -0.26 -8.13 4.96
N ASN A 72 -0.68 -7.25 4.05
CA ASN A 72 -2.09 -7.05 3.75
C ASN A 72 -2.67 -8.10 2.79
N ASN A 73 -1.85 -8.79 1.99
CA ASN A 73 -2.35 -9.68 0.94
C ASN A 73 -1.94 -11.14 1.09
N CYS A 74 -0.76 -11.43 1.63
CA CYS A 74 -0.22 -12.80 1.64
C CYS A 74 -0.76 -13.68 2.78
N ALA A 75 -1.47 -13.09 3.75
CA ALA A 75 -2.13 -13.80 4.84
C ALA A 75 -3.62 -14.14 4.58
N LYS A 76 -4.17 -13.69 3.44
CA LYS A 76 -5.61 -13.78 3.16
C LYS A 76 -6.10 -15.20 2.90
N CYS A 77 -5.25 -16.09 2.39
CA CYS A 77 -5.63 -17.43 1.94
C CYS A 77 -4.91 -18.56 2.69
N HIS A 78 -3.83 -18.26 3.39
CA HIS A 78 -3.02 -19.20 4.17
C HIS A 78 -2.19 -18.42 5.19
N LYS A 79 -1.45 -19.11 6.05
CA LYS A 79 -0.55 -18.46 7.02
C LYS A 79 0.43 -17.50 6.32
N LEU A 80 0.73 -16.40 6.97
CA LEU A 80 1.80 -15.50 6.54
C LEU A 80 3.14 -16.16 6.87
N PHE A 81 3.94 -16.44 5.83
CA PHE A 81 5.25 -17.04 6.03
C PHE A 81 6.26 -15.96 6.44
N ALA A 82 7.26 -16.30 7.26
CA ALA A 82 8.37 -15.38 7.48
C ALA A 82 9.21 -15.28 6.19
N THR A 83 9.65 -14.09 5.80
CA THR A 83 10.52 -13.92 4.61
C THR A 83 11.83 -14.71 4.76
N THR A 84 12.30 -14.91 5.98
CA THR A 84 13.49 -15.70 6.33
C THR A 84 13.26 -17.22 6.30
N ALA A 85 12.05 -17.70 6.00
CA ALA A 85 11.76 -19.14 5.94
C ALA A 85 12.39 -19.82 4.71
N PHE A 86 12.61 -19.07 3.64
CA PHE A 86 13.11 -19.60 2.37
C PHE A 86 14.21 -18.72 1.79
N THR A 87 15.11 -19.31 1.01
CA THR A 87 16.11 -18.58 0.22
C THR A 87 15.44 -17.88 -0.98
N ILE A 88 16.16 -16.97 -1.64
CA ILE A 88 15.66 -16.31 -2.87
C ILE A 88 15.29 -17.34 -3.95
N THR A 89 16.10 -18.39 -4.12
CA THR A 89 15.86 -19.45 -5.12
C THR A 89 14.59 -20.24 -4.82
N GLN A 90 14.26 -20.44 -3.54
CA GLN A 90 13.01 -21.07 -3.11
C GLN A 90 11.81 -20.11 -3.20
N TRP A 91 11.98 -18.84 -2.86
CA TRP A 91 10.93 -17.83 -2.97
C TRP A 91 10.49 -17.56 -4.41
N THR A 92 11.40 -17.64 -5.38
CA THR A 92 11.12 -17.36 -6.79
C THR A 92 9.93 -18.18 -7.35
N PRO A 93 9.93 -19.53 -7.29
CA PRO A 93 8.78 -20.32 -7.72
C PRO A 93 7.55 -20.16 -6.82
N ILE A 94 7.73 -19.90 -5.52
CA ILE A 94 6.61 -19.65 -4.59
C ILE A 94 5.85 -18.40 -4.99
N LEU A 95 6.55 -17.27 -5.15
CA LEU A 95 5.94 -16.00 -5.54
C LEU A 95 5.33 -16.09 -6.95
N LYS A 96 5.97 -16.81 -7.89
CA LYS A 96 5.40 -17.08 -9.21
C LYS A 96 4.02 -17.74 -9.13
N GLY A 97 3.82 -18.66 -8.17
CA GLY A 97 2.53 -19.31 -7.95
C GLY A 97 1.53 -18.49 -7.15
N MET A 98 1.99 -17.69 -6.18
CA MET A 98 1.11 -16.97 -5.24
C MET A 98 0.64 -15.62 -5.75
N ILE A 99 1.47 -14.86 -6.46
CA ILE A 99 1.12 -13.55 -7.02
C ILE A 99 -0.19 -13.57 -7.83
N PRO A 100 -0.39 -14.48 -8.82
CA PRO A 100 -1.65 -14.53 -9.56
C PRO A 100 -2.82 -14.99 -8.71
N LYS A 101 -2.60 -15.90 -7.74
CA LYS A 101 -3.65 -16.37 -6.82
C LYS A 101 -4.11 -15.29 -5.85
N ALA A 102 -3.19 -14.42 -5.42
CA ALA A 102 -3.46 -13.26 -4.59
C ALA A 102 -4.03 -12.07 -5.39
N LYS A 103 -4.12 -12.19 -6.72
CA LYS A 103 -4.63 -11.17 -7.65
C LYS A 103 -3.92 -9.82 -7.49
N LEU A 104 -2.61 -9.85 -7.27
CA LEU A 104 -1.81 -8.63 -7.16
C LEU A 104 -1.66 -7.95 -8.53
N SER A 105 -1.66 -6.62 -8.53
CA SER A 105 -1.26 -5.84 -9.69
C SER A 105 0.21 -6.07 -10.02
N GLU A 106 0.66 -5.68 -11.22
CA GLU A 106 2.09 -5.79 -11.58
C GLU A 106 2.99 -4.98 -10.63
N THR A 107 2.53 -3.79 -10.24
CA THR A 107 3.21 -2.94 -9.26
C THR A 107 3.29 -3.62 -7.90
N ASP A 108 2.18 -4.14 -7.38
CA ASP A 108 2.16 -4.84 -6.09
C ASP A 108 3.02 -6.11 -6.11
N ALA A 109 3.02 -6.83 -7.22
CA ALA A 109 3.85 -8.01 -7.43
C ALA A 109 5.34 -7.66 -7.37
N MET A 110 5.74 -6.54 -7.97
CA MET A 110 7.12 -6.03 -7.89
C MET A 110 7.50 -5.62 -6.47
N LEU A 111 6.62 -4.89 -5.77
CA LEU A 111 6.85 -4.48 -4.38
C LEU A 111 6.97 -5.67 -3.43
N VAL A 112 6.10 -6.67 -3.55
CA VAL A 112 6.20 -7.90 -2.74
C VAL A 112 7.52 -8.63 -3.00
N LYS A 113 7.95 -8.75 -4.27
CA LYS A 113 9.26 -9.34 -4.58
C LYS A 113 10.40 -8.55 -3.94
N ALA A 114 10.36 -7.21 -4.00
CA ALA A 114 11.36 -6.34 -3.38
C ALA A 114 11.50 -6.64 -1.89
N TYR A 115 10.37 -6.67 -1.16
CA TYR A 115 10.36 -6.96 0.27
C TYR A 115 10.81 -8.40 0.59
N VAL A 116 10.24 -9.40 -0.08
CA VAL A 116 10.52 -10.81 0.20
C VAL A 116 11.97 -11.16 -0.09
N PHE A 117 12.51 -10.71 -1.23
CA PHE A 117 13.89 -11.03 -1.60
C PHE A 117 14.90 -10.30 -0.71
N SER A 118 14.66 -9.04 -0.35
CA SER A 118 15.56 -8.27 0.54
C SER A 118 15.63 -8.83 1.96
N ASN A 119 14.63 -9.60 2.38
CA ASN A 119 14.54 -10.21 3.71
C ASN A 119 14.56 -11.75 3.65
N ALA A 120 14.96 -12.33 2.52
CA ALA A 120 15.03 -13.76 2.35
C ALA A 120 16.12 -14.39 3.22
N LYS A 121 16.02 -15.69 3.46
CA LYS A 121 17.10 -16.44 4.10
C LYS A 121 18.37 -16.30 3.26
N GLN A 122 19.45 -15.83 3.89
CA GLN A 122 20.77 -15.83 3.27
C GLN A 122 21.25 -17.29 3.17
N GLY A 123 21.80 -17.64 2.00
CA GLY A 123 22.24 -18.99 1.65
C GLY A 123 23.38 -19.49 2.52
#